data_AF-A0A3D5V079-F1
#
_entry.id   AF-A0A3D5V079-F1
#
_cell.length_a   1.000
_cell.length_b   1.000
_cell.length_c   1.000
_cell.angle_alpha   90.00
_cell.angle_beta   90.00
_cell.angle_gamma   90.00
#
_symmetry.space_group_name_H-M   'P 1'
#
loop_
_entity.id
_entity.type
_entity.pdbx_description
1 polymer ?
#
loop_
_entity_poly.entity_id
_entity_poly.type
_entity_poly.pdbx_seq_one_letter_code
_entity_poly.pdbx_strand_id
1 'polypeptide(L)' 'MIPELGTIEGFYGRPWDWEARAAHVSALAPHGYRFYLYAPKADTFLRRRWSEPHPQD' A
#
# COMPACT_ATOMS: atom_id res chain seq x y z
N MET A 1 12.11 22.85 -5.30
CA MET A 1 11.25 21.75 -5.79
C MET A 1 10.50 21.21 -4.59
N ILE A 2 9.17 21.12 -4.65
CA ILE A 2 8.39 20.49 -3.58
C ILE A 2 8.34 18.99 -3.89
N PRO A 3 8.69 18.12 -2.93
CA PRO A 3 8.61 16.67 -3.16
C PRO A 3 7.16 16.24 -3.36
N GLU A 4 6.95 15.23 -4.19
CA GLU A 4 5.65 14.60 -4.32
C GLU A 4 5.25 13.92 -3.00
N LEU A 5 3.99 14.08 -2.60
CA LEU A 5 3.46 13.48 -1.39
C LEU A 5 2.78 12.15 -1.71
N GLY A 6 2.83 11.22 -0.77
CA GLY A 6 2.16 9.93 -0.89
C GLY A 6 2.12 9.20 0.44
N THR A 7 1.58 7.98 0.40
CA THR A 7 1.39 7.15 1.60
C THR A 7 1.97 5.75 1.43
N ILE A 8 2.28 5.09 2.54
CA ILE A 8 2.81 3.72 2.57
C ILE A 8 2.01 2.89 3.57
N GLU A 9 1.45 1.76 3.12
CA GLU A 9 0.83 0.76 4.01
C GLU A 9 1.92 -0.10 4.67
N GLY A 10 2.77 0.52 5.49
CA GLY A 10 4.02 -0.09 5.99
C GLY A 10 3.94 -0.78 7.35
N PHE A 11 2.74 -0.91 7.94
CA PHE A 11 2.57 -1.38 9.31
C PHE A 11 2.48 -2.90 9.46
N TYR A 12 2.64 -3.38 10.70
CA TYR A 12 2.35 -4.74 11.12
C TYR A 12 0.87 -4.88 11.53
N GLY A 13 0.29 -6.07 11.33
CA GLY A 13 -1.10 -6.36 11.69
C GLY A 13 -1.94 -6.73 10.48
N ARG A 14 -3.27 -6.65 10.62
CA ARG A 14 -4.20 -6.94 9.53
C ARG A 14 -4.04 -5.88 8.43
N PRO A 15 -3.74 -6.27 7.18
CA PRO A 15 -3.68 -5.31 6.08
C PRO A 15 -5.07 -4.74 5.81
N TRP A 16 -5.12 -3.56 5.19
CA TRP A 16 -6.37 -3.02 4.68
C TRP A 16 -6.96 -3.95 3.62
N ASP A 17 -8.29 -4.03 3.55
CA ASP A 17 -8.95 -4.62 2.41
C ASP A 17 -8.91 -3.66 1.21
N TRP A 18 -9.34 -4.15 0.05
CA TRP A 18 -9.30 -3.38 -1.18
C TRP A 18 -10.12 -2.08 -1.11
N GLU A 19 -11.31 -2.13 -0.50
CA GLU A 19 -12.19 -0.98 -0.37
C GLU A 19 -11.57 0.11 0.51
N ALA A 20 -10.97 -0.27 1.64
CA ALA A 20 -10.27 0.66 2.52
C ALA A 20 -9.07 1.32 1.83
N ARG A 21 -8.30 0.57 1.01
CA ARG A 21 -7.22 1.14 0.19
C ARG A 21 -7.74 2.17 -0.82
N ALA A 22 -8.80 1.83 -1.54
CA ALA A 22 -9.42 2.71 -2.53
C ALA A 22 -9.99 3.99 -1.87
N ALA A 23 -10.64 3.85 -0.72
CA ALA A 23 -11.16 4.97 0.05
C ALA A 23 -10.04 5.89 0.55
N HIS A 24 -8.95 5.33 1.07
CA HIS A 24 -7.77 6.07 1.53
C HIS A 24 -7.13 6.90 0.40
N VAL A 25 -6.89 6.28 -0.76
CA VAL A 25 -6.33 6.99 -1.93
C VAL A 25 -7.28 8.09 -2.41
N SER A 26 -8.57 7.79 -2.52
CA SER A 26 -9.59 8.75 -2.96
C SER A 26 -9.72 9.94 -2.02
N ALA A 27 -9.58 9.71 -0.70
CA ALA A 27 -9.64 10.76 0.30
C ALA A 27 -8.43 11.70 0.26
N LEU A 28 -7.23 11.19 -0.04
CA LEU A 28 -6.00 12.00 -0.05
C LEU A 28 -5.69 12.65 -1.40
N ALA A 29 -6.27 12.14 -2.50
CA ALA A 29 -6.07 12.68 -3.83
C ALA A 29 -6.47 14.17 -3.97
N PRO A 30 -7.54 14.69 -3.35
CA PRO A 30 -7.81 16.14 -3.37
C PRO A 30 -6.76 16.99 -2.64
N HIS A 31 -5.97 16.39 -1.74
CA HIS A 31 -5.02 17.09 -0.86
C HIS A 31 -3.57 17.08 -1.36
N GLY A 32 -3.32 16.69 -2.61
CA GLY A 32 -1.96 16.73 -3.17
C GLY A 32 -1.19 15.41 -3.12
N TYR A 33 -1.71 14.36 -2.49
CA TYR A 33 -1.06 13.06 -2.44
C TYR A 33 -1.24 12.31 -3.76
N ARG A 34 -0.15 11.80 -4.34
CA ARG A 34 -0.11 11.26 -5.70
C ARG A 34 0.32 9.81 -5.79
N PHE A 35 0.92 9.26 -4.74
CA PHE A 35 1.33 7.85 -4.73
C PHE A 35 0.88 7.10 -3.48
N TYR A 36 0.78 5.79 -3.65
CA TYR A 36 0.48 4.83 -2.61
C TYR A 36 1.44 3.64 -2.75
N LEU A 37 2.23 3.38 -1.71
CA LEU A 37 3.15 2.25 -1.67
C LEU A 37 2.49 1.08 -0.94
N TYR A 38 2.21 0.04 -1.71
CA TYR A 38 1.77 -1.25 -1.19
C TYR A 38 2.95 -1.96 -0.51
N ALA A 39 2.98 -1.95 0.83
CA ALA A 39 4.06 -2.56 1.61
C ALA A 39 3.61 -3.26 2.93
N PRO A 40 2.39 -3.85 3.02
CA PRO A 40 1.89 -4.41 4.28
C PRO A 40 2.78 -5.54 4.78
N LYS A 41 3.21 -5.49 6.05
CA LYS A 41 4.15 -6.48 6.59
C LYS A 41 3.55 -7.88 6.77
N ALA A 42 2.22 -7.98 6.67
CA ALA A 42 1.48 -9.23 6.68
C ALA A 42 1.48 -9.96 5.34
N ASP A 43 1.70 -9.27 4.21
CA ASP A 43 1.89 -9.95 2.94
C ASP A 43 3.25 -10.67 2.96
N THR A 44 3.20 -12.00 2.96
CA THR A 44 4.40 -12.83 3.03
C THR A 44 5.24 -12.73 1.77
N PHE A 45 4.62 -12.49 0.61
CA PHE A 45 5.30 -12.40 -0.68
C PHE A 45 6.02 -11.06 -0.86
N LEU A 46 5.67 -10.04 -0.07
CA LEU A 46 6.50 -8.82 0.05
C LEU A 46 7.65 -8.96 1.06
N ARG A 47 7.78 -10.11 1.74
CA ARG A 47 8.72 -10.25 2.86
C ARG A 47 9.38 -11.63 2.96
N ARG A 48 8.78 -12.58 3.70
CA ARG A 48 9.41 -13.88 3.99
C ARG A 48 9.57 -14.74 2.73
N ARG A 49 8.68 -14.58 1.77
CA ARG A 49 8.62 -15.32 0.50
C ARG A 49 8.90 -14.39 -0.69
N TRP A 50 9.75 -13.37 -0.49
CA TRP A 50 10.01 -12.32 -1.49
C TRP A 50 10.52 -12.82 -2.84
N SER A 51 11.16 -13.99 -2.86
CA SER A 51 11.67 -14.62 -4.08
C SER A 51 10.62 -15.43 -4.84
N GLU A 52 9.42 -15.61 -4.26
CA GLU A 52 8.32 -16.36 -4.86
C GLU A 52 7.31 -15.41 -5.51
N PRO A 53 6.69 -15.78 -6.64
CA PRO A 53 5.63 -14.97 -7.23
C PRO A 53 4.38 -14.97 -6.35
N HIS A 54 3.64 -13.86 -6.36
CA HIS A 54 2.28 -13.83 -5.82
C HIS A 54 1.38 -14.87 -6.55
N PRO A 55 0.42 -15.49 -5.85
CA PRO A 55 -0.60 -16.35 -6.47
C PRO A 55 -1.40 -15.57 -7.53
N GLN A 56 -1.92 -16.27 -8.53
CA GLN A 56 -2.63 -15.67 -9.67
C GLN A 56 -4.16 -15.68 -9.52
N ASP A 57 -4.68 -16.00 -8.33
CA ASP A 57 -6.11 -16.18 -8.06
C ASP A 57 -6.92 -14.89 -8.15
#